data_AF-A0A7Y3TV54-F1
#
_entry.id   AF-A0A7Y3TV54-F1
#
_cell.length_a   1.000
_cell.length_b   1.000
_cell.length_c   1.000
_cell.angle_alpha   90.00
_cell.angle_beta   90.00
_cell.angle_gamma   90.00
#
_symmetry.space_group_name_H-M   'P 1'
#
loop_
_entity.id
_entity.type
_entity.pdbx_description
1 polymer ?
#
loop_
_entity_poly.entity_id
_entity_poly.type
_entity_poly.pdbx_seq_one_letter_code
_entity_poly.pdbx_strand_id
1 'polypeptide(L)'
;MKKHWIEYRESWARHEPMTFWVHVEADGKAWYNAEEFDPPAPKPLPGRGWPVYCVEFDGFTFRFASLAELDVCVATLSRKILPTTRRLSTERGMSAGPNSHWLSRMPKGTKSWRYREKAVRYLTEAREDFVRETHAA
;
A
#
# COMPACT_ATOMS: atom_id res chain seq x y z
N MET A 1 -4.50 3.98 19.30
CA MET A 1 -3.86 5.27 18.96
C MET A 1 -3.94 5.47 17.44
N LYS A 2 -3.91 6.70 16.94
CA LYS A 2 -3.87 6.99 15.50
C LYS A 2 -2.68 7.91 15.23
N LYS A 3 -1.82 7.52 14.29
CA LYS A 3 -0.66 8.32 13.89
C LYS A 3 -0.36 8.06 12.42
N HIS A 4 0.08 9.08 11.69
CA HIS A 4 0.65 8.91 10.35
C HIS A 4 1.95 9.72 10.26
N TRP A 5 2.89 9.25 9.44
CA TRP A 5 4.19 9.90 9.20
C TRP A 5 4.79 9.41 7.89
N ILE A 6 5.81 10.12 7.40
CA ILE A 6 6.62 9.71 6.24
C ILE A 6 7.99 9.26 6.73
N GLU A 7 8.39 8.05 6.38
CA GLU A 7 9.78 7.61 6.46
C GLU A 7 10.46 7.84 5.11
N TYR A 8 11.69 8.31 5.11
CA TYR A 8 12.48 8.45 3.89
C TYR A 8 13.53 7.36 3.80
N ARG A 9 13.65 6.76 2.62
CA ARG A 9 14.58 5.66 2.32
C ARG A 9 15.56 6.07 1.22
N GLU A 10 16.73 5.45 1.24
CA GLU A 10 17.80 5.67 0.24
C GLU A 10 17.50 5.02 -1.12
N SER A 11 16.57 4.08 -1.16
CA SER A 11 16.18 3.36 -2.37
C SER A 11 14.68 3.08 -2.40
N TRP A 12 14.19 2.76 -3.60
CA TRP A 12 12.79 2.39 -3.78
C TRP A 12 12.44 1.18 -2.91
N ALA A 13 11.45 1.35 -2.04
CA ALA A 13 10.97 0.36 -1.08
C ALA A 13 10.18 -0.80 -1.74
N ARG A 14 10.83 -1.56 -2.63
CA ARG A 14 10.27 -2.74 -3.32
C ARG A 14 9.74 -3.83 -2.39
N HIS A 15 10.15 -3.81 -1.12
CA HIS A 15 9.77 -4.78 -0.10
C HIS A 15 8.49 -4.43 0.66
N GLU A 16 7.90 -3.24 0.43
CA GLU A 16 6.66 -2.90 1.11
C GLU A 16 5.51 -3.82 0.66
N PRO A 17 4.57 -4.17 1.56
CA PRO A 17 3.64 -5.27 1.33
C PRO A 17 2.73 -5.14 0.10
N MET A 18 2.53 -3.92 -0.40
CA MET A 18 1.67 -3.64 -1.57
C MET A 18 2.43 -3.33 -2.85
N THR A 19 3.74 -3.07 -2.78
CA THR A 19 4.50 -2.60 -3.95
C THR A 19 4.47 -3.60 -5.08
N PHE A 20 4.65 -4.88 -4.76
CA PHE A 20 4.42 -5.94 -5.71
C PHE A 20 3.01 -5.81 -6.28
N TRP A 21 1.95 -5.84 -5.45
CA TRP A 21 0.54 -5.98 -5.87
C TRP A 21 -0.05 -4.83 -6.66
N VAL A 22 0.52 -3.65 -6.52
CA VAL A 22 -0.04 -2.41 -7.10
C VAL A 22 0.69 -2.04 -8.36
N HIS A 23 2.03 -2.04 -8.33
CA HIS A 23 2.85 -1.67 -9.47
C HIS A 23 3.05 -2.90 -10.34
N VAL A 24 2.24 -3.05 -11.39
CA VAL A 24 2.33 -4.17 -12.34
C VAL A 24 3.28 -3.79 -13.47
N GLU A 25 4.18 -4.70 -13.82
CA GLU A 25 5.13 -4.54 -14.92
C GLU A 25 4.42 -4.23 -16.24
N ALA A 26 4.89 -3.20 -16.96
CA ALA A 26 4.32 -2.75 -18.24
C ALA A 26 5.26 -2.98 -19.43
N ASP A 27 6.52 -3.38 -19.18
CA ASP A 27 7.57 -3.56 -20.19
C ASP A 27 7.79 -5.03 -20.61
N GLY A 28 6.94 -5.95 -20.14
CA GLY A 28 7.03 -7.38 -20.44
C GLY A 28 8.20 -8.11 -19.77
N LYS A 29 8.97 -7.45 -18.91
CA LYS A 29 10.04 -8.08 -18.11
C LYS A 29 9.46 -8.69 -16.84
N ALA A 30 10.17 -9.63 -16.23
CA ALA A 30 9.82 -10.10 -14.89
C ALA A 30 9.87 -8.93 -13.89
N TRP A 31 8.93 -8.86 -12.94
CA TRP A 31 8.75 -7.74 -12.01
C TRP A 31 10.05 -7.22 -11.35
N TYR A 32 10.98 -8.11 -10.99
CA TYR A 32 12.25 -7.70 -10.38
C TYR A 32 13.20 -6.95 -11.34
N ASN A 33 13.08 -7.18 -12.65
CA ASN A 33 13.82 -6.52 -13.73
C ASN A 33 13.02 -5.44 -14.46
N ALA A 34 11.74 -5.28 -14.14
CA ALA A 34 10.90 -4.28 -14.78
C ALA A 34 11.34 -2.86 -14.39
N GLU A 35 11.27 -1.97 -15.38
CA GLU A 35 11.58 -0.55 -15.28
C GLU A 35 10.32 0.31 -15.45
N GLU A 36 9.34 -0.21 -16.21
CA GLU A 36 8.04 0.43 -16.40
C GLU A 36 6.96 -0.32 -15.62
N PHE A 37 6.15 0.44 -14.88
CA PHE A 37 5.05 -0.09 -14.08
C PHE A 37 3.78 0.74 -14.29
N ASP A 38 2.63 0.08 -14.18
CA ASP A 38 1.33 0.73 -14.11
C ASP A 38 0.56 0.28 -12.85
N PRO A 39 0.28 1.18 -11.89
CA PRO A 39 0.73 2.58 -11.81
C PRO A 39 2.26 2.71 -11.72
N PRO A 40 2.83 3.88 -12.05
CA PRO A 40 4.29 4.06 -12.07
C PRO A 40 4.92 3.83 -10.69
N ALA A 41 6.14 3.31 -10.70
CA ALA A 41 6.95 3.16 -9.51
C ALA A 41 7.09 4.51 -8.76
N PRO A 42 7.10 4.50 -7.42
CA PRO A 42 7.28 5.71 -6.64
C PRO A 42 8.65 6.35 -6.90
N LYS A 43 8.62 7.68 -6.96
CA LYS A 43 9.79 8.51 -7.24
C LYS A 43 10.36 9.08 -5.95
N PRO A 44 11.67 9.34 -5.89
CA PRO A 44 12.25 10.07 -4.77
C PRO A 44 11.74 11.51 -4.77
N LEU A 45 11.54 12.07 -3.57
CA LEU A 45 11.34 13.50 -3.39
C LEU A 45 12.69 14.22 -3.40
N PRO A 46 12.78 15.41 -4.03
CA PRO A 46 14.00 16.22 -4.05
C PRO A 46 14.58 16.42 -2.66
N GLY A 47 15.85 16.06 -2.47
CA GLY A 47 16.58 16.25 -1.21
C GLY A 47 16.14 15.37 -0.04
N ARG A 48 15.15 14.48 -0.19
CA ARG A 48 14.66 13.61 0.89
C ARG A 48 14.77 12.11 0.60
N GLY A 49 14.76 11.70 -0.67
CA GLY A 49 14.79 10.28 -1.05
C GLY A 49 13.39 9.68 -1.24
N TRP A 50 13.25 8.36 -1.14
CA TRP A 50 12.00 7.65 -1.42
C TRP A 50 11.06 7.67 -0.21
N PRO A 51 9.86 8.26 -0.31
CA PRO A 51 8.90 8.27 0.79
C PRO A 51 8.28 6.89 1.00
N VAL A 52 8.09 6.53 2.26
CA VAL A 52 7.24 5.44 2.73
C VAL A 52 6.19 6.04 3.66
N TYR A 53 4.94 5.96 3.24
CA TYR A 53 3.80 6.50 3.95
C TYR A 53 3.34 5.49 4.99
N CYS A 54 3.49 5.85 6.26
CA CYS A 54 3.16 5.00 7.40
C CYS A 54 1.88 5.51 8.07
N VAL A 55 0.91 4.62 8.26
CA VAL A 55 -0.35 4.91 8.98
C VAL A 55 -0.55 3.86 10.06
N GLU A 56 -0.42 4.27 11.32
CA GLU A 56 -0.75 3.44 12.48
C GLU A 56 -2.20 3.66 12.90
N PHE A 57 -2.95 2.58 12.95
CA PHE A 57 -4.30 2.55 13.45
C PHE A 57 -4.49 1.34 14.36
N ASP A 58 -4.83 1.60 15.62
CA ASP A 58 -5.18 0.56 16.62
C ASP A 58 -4.09 -0.52 16.80
N GLY A 59 -2.82 -0.09 16.84
CA GLY A 59 -1.66 -0.97 17.05
C GLY A 59 -1.19 -1.72 15.79
N PHE A 60 -1.84 -1.51 14.65
CA PHE A 60 -1.37 -2.01 13.35
C PHE A 60 -0.87 -0.86 12.47
N THR A 61 0.33 -1.02 11.91
CA THR A 61 0.92 -0.02 11.00
C THR A 61 0.81 -0.49 9.55
N PHE A 62 0.08 0.28 8.75
CA PHE A 62 0.09 0.17 7.30
C PHE A 62 1.29 0.95 6.75
N ARG A 63 2.00 0.37 5.79
CA ARG A 63 3.16 0.98 5.12
C ARG A 63 2.94 0.93 3.62
N PHE A 64 3.17 2.06 2.96
CA PHE A 64 2.93 2.21 1.52
C PHE A 64 4.12 2.91 0.86
N ALA A 65 4.67 2.35 -0.21
CA ALA A 65 5.74 3.00 -0.96
C ALA A 65 5.21 4.08 -1.92
N SER A 66 3.90 4.11 -2.18
CA SER A 66 3.24 5.11 -3.02
C SER A 66 1.83 5.44 -2.51
N LEU A 67 1.29 6.59 -2.90
CA LEU A 67 -0.11 6.93 -2.61
C LEU A 67 -1.09 6.00 -3.34
N ALA A 68 -0.72 5.47 -4.51
CA ALA A 68 -1.51 4.47 -5.22
C ALA A 68 -1.68 3.17 -4.40
N GLU A 69 -0.66 2.77 -3.64
CA GLU A 69 -0.78 1.63 -2.73
C GLU A 69 -1.78 1.87 -1.60
N LEU A 70 -1.78 3.09 -1.06
CA LEU A 70 -2.76 3.50 -0.06
C LEU A 70 -4.18 3.49 -0.67
N ASP A 71 -4.35 3.99 -1.89
CA ASP A 71 -5.64 3.97 -2.61
C ASP A 71 -6.18 2.56 -2.80
N VAL A 72 -5.34 1.62 -3.24
CA VAL A 72 -5.73 0.21 -3.39
C VAL A 72 -6.08 -0.41 -2.03
N CYS A 73 -5.38 -0.04 -0.95
CA CYS A 73 -5.70 -0.49 0.39
C CYS A 73 -7.08 0.01 0.84
N VAL A 74 -7.35 1.32 0.69
CA VAL A 74 -8.65 1.93 1.00
C VAL A 74 -9.77 1.27 0.20
N ALA A 75 -9.58 1.10 -1.12
CA ALA A 75 -10.55 0.46 -1.98
C ALA A 75 -10.82 -0.99 -1.56
N THR A 76 -9.79 -1.74 -1.17
CA THR A 76 -9.92 -3.14 -0.71
C THR A 76 -10.66 -3.22 0.63
N LEU A 77 -10.29 -2.40 1.60
CA LEU A 77 -10.92 -2.37 2.93
C LEU A 77 -12.37 -1.89 2.89
N SER A 78 -12.72 -1.06 1.91
CA SER A 78 -14.08 -0.54 1.70
C SER A 78 -15.05 -1.57 1.11
N ARG A 79 -14.56 -2.68 0.56
CA ARG A 79 -15.43 -3.72 -0.01
C ARG A 79 -16.27 -4.38 1.08
N LYS A 80 -17.57 -4.57 0.85
CA LYS A 80 -18.47 -5.29 1.78
C LYS A 80 -17.88 -6.66 2.17
N ILE A 81 -17.47 -7.42 1.16
CA ILE A 81 -16.77 -8.71 1.32
C ILE A 81 -15.30 -8.50 0.96
N LEU A 82 -14.40 -8.82 1.89
CA LEU A 82 -12.97 -8.77 1.63
C LEU A 82 -12.60 -9.84 0.61
N PRO A 83 -11.75 -9.52 -0.39
CA PRO A 83 -11.26 -10.51 -1.32
C PRO A 83 -10.38 -11.51 -0.58
N THR A 84 -10.38 -12.76 -1.02
CA THR A 84 -9.40 -13.73 -0.54
C THR A 84 -8.05 -13.42 -1.18
N THR A 85 -6.96 -13.75 -0.49
CA THR A 85 -5.61 -13.63 -1.07
C THR A 85 -5.45 -14.46 -2.34
N ARG A 86 -6.17 -15.59 -2.46
CA ARG A 86 -6.24 -16.38 -3.70
C ARG A 86 -6.87 -15.58 -4.84
N ARG A 87 -8.00 -14.91 -4.59
CA ARG A 87 -8.63 -14.05 -5.59
C ARG A 87 -7.70 -12.92 -6.03
N LEU A 88 -7.01 -12.27 -5.10
CA LEU A 88 -6.04 -11.22 -5.41
C LEU A 88 -4.87 -11.74 -6.27
N SER A 89 -4.37 -12.94 -5.97
CA SER A 89 -3.35 -13.62 -6.79
C SER A 89 -3.84 -13.89 -8.22
N THR A 90 -5.08 -14.37 -8.35
CA THR A 90 -5.71 -14.62 -9.66
C THR A 90 -5.94 -13.33 -10.43
N GLU A 91 -6.44 -12.26 -9.79
CA GLU A 91 -6.63 -10.94 -10.42
C GLU A 91 -5.31 -10.38 -10.95
N ARG A 92 -4.19 -10.72 -10.32
CA ARG A 92 -2.85 -10.39 -10.79
C ARG A 92 -2.31 -11.29 -11.92
N GLY A 93 -2.90 -12.45 -12.16
CA GLY A 93 -2.39 -13.43 -13.13
C GLY A 93 -1.32 -14.37 -12.57
N MET A 94 -1.19 -14.49 -11.25
CA MET A 94 -0.16 -15.32 -10.58
C MET A 94 -0.77 -16.51 -9.83
N SER A 95 -0.05 -17.64 -9.81
CA SER A 95 -0.42 -18.87 -9.08
C SER A 95 0.23 -19.02 -7.69
N ALA A 96 1.24 -18.19 -7.34
CA ALA A 96 1.96 -18.16 -6.07
C ALA A 96 2.11 -16.71 -5.55
N GLY A 97 2.02 -16.32 -4.28
CA GLY A 97 1.52 -16.97 -3.06
C GLY A 97 1.03 -15.90 -2.04
N PRO A 98 0.11 -16.25 -1.12
CA PRO A 98 -0.73 -15.30 -0.34
C PRO A 98 -0.07 -14.56 0.84
N ASN A 99 1.16 -14.90 1.22
CA ASN A 99 1.76 -14.46 2.50
C ASN A 99 2.42 -13.07 2.46
N SER A 100 2.59 -12.50 1.27
CA SER A 100 3.19 -11.17 1.09
C SER A 100 2.17 -10.02 1.20
N HIS A 101 0.88 -10.31 1.00
CA HIS A 101 -0.17 -9.31 1.02
C HIS A 101 -0.55 -8.93 2.47
N TRP A 102 -0.68 -7.64 2.79
CA TRP A 102 -1.00 -7.18 4.17
C TRP A 102 -2.29 -7.80 4.73
N LEU A 103 -3.28 -8.11 3.88
CA LEU A 103 -4.52 -8.73 4.31
C LEU A 103 -4.31 -10.08 5.02
N SER A 104 -3.29 -10.86 4.67
CA SER A 104 -2.97 -12.09 5.41
C SER A 104 -2.31 -11.78 6.76
N ARG A 105 -1.53 -10.69 6.84
CA ARG A 105 -0.78 -10.25 8.03
C ARG A 105 -1.61 -9.45 9.05
N MET A 106 -2.76 -8.93 8.64
CA MET A 106 -3.66 -8.20 9.52
C MET A 106 -4.19 -9.07 10.67
N PRO A 107 -4.09 -8.63 11.94
CA PRO A 107 -4.63 -9.35 13.08
C PRO A 107 -6.14 -9.61 12.92
N LYS A 108 -6.64 -10.74 13.43
CA LYS A 108 -8.04 -11.15 13.21
C LYS A 108 -9.08 -10.08 13.57
N GLY A 109 -8.86 -9.34 14.67
CA GLY A 109 -9.75 -8.25 15.13
C GLY A 109 -9.86 -7.08 14.14
N THR A 110 -8.82 -6.85 13.33
CA THR A 110 -8.72 -5.73 12.38
C THR A 110 -9.51 -5.96 11.08
N LYS A 111 -10.06 -7.17 10.87
CA LYS A 111 -10.81 -7.53 9.65
C LYS A 111 -12.32 -7.30 9.76
N SER A 112 -12.81 -7.00 10.96
CA SER A 112 -14.23 -6.72 11.18
C SER A 112 -14.70 -5.49 10.40
N TRP A 113 -15.96 -5.48 9.96
CA TRP A 113 -16.54 -4.35 9.20
C TRP A 113 -16.37 -3.01 9.94
N ARG A 114 -16.74 -2.98 11.23
CA ARG A 114 -16.63 -1.78 12.08
C ARG A 114 -15.21 -1.26 12.20
N TYR A 115 -14.21 -2.15 12.27
CA TYR A 115 -12.82 -1.75 12.29
C TYR A 115 -12.43 -1.13 10.94
N ARG A 116 -12.78 -1.80 9.84
CA ARG A 116 -12.44 -1.37 8.49
C ARG A 116 -13.03 -0.01 8.15
N GLU A 117 -14.28 0.27 8.52
CA GLU A 117 -14.87 1.60 8.32
C GLU A 117 -14.07 2.71 9.00
N LYS A 118 -13.65 2.48 10.25
CA LYS A 118 -12.83 3.46 10.99
C LYS A 118 -11.43 3.59 10.42
N ALA A 119 -10.82 2.48 10.00
CA ALA A 119 -9.51 2.46 9.38
C ALA A 119 -9.52 3.17 8.03
N VAL A 120 -10.51 2.89 7.17
CA VAL A 120 -10.71 3.56 5.87
C VAL A 120 -10.82 5.07 6.05
N ARG A 121 -11.66 5.54 6.98
CA ARG A 121 -11.77 6.98 7.23
C ARG A 121 -10.41 7.60 7.59
N TYR A 122 -9.65 6.96 8.48
CA TYR A 122 -8.35 7.49 8.89
C TYR A 122 -7.28 7.38 7.80
N LEU A 123 -7.28 6.32 7.00
CA LEU A 123 -6.39 6.16 5.86
C LEU A 123 -6.65 7.24 4.81
N THR A 124 -7.92 7.58 4.55
CA THR A 124 -8.28 8.67 3.63
C THR A 124 -7.82 10.03 4.17
N GLU A 125 -8.05 10.32 5.46
CA GLU A 125 -7.54 11.55 6.10
C GLU A 125 -6.00 11.64 5.97
N ALA A 126 -5.28 10.58 6.34
CA ALA A 126 -3.82 10.53 6.24
C ALA A 126 -3.31 10.70 4.80
N ARG A 127 -4.05 10.17 3.81
CA ARG A 127 -3.71 10.34 2.40
C ARG A 127 -3.71 11.80 1.98
N GLU A 128 -4.74 12.56 2.39
CA GLU A 128 -4.83 13.98 2.07
C GLU A 128 -3.68 14.76 2.72
N ASP A 129 -3.30 14.39 3.95
CA ASP A 129 -2.15 14.97 4.65
C ASP A 129 -0.85 14.70 3.91
N PHE A 130 -0.62 13.46 3.46
CA PHE A 130 0.56 13.10 2.67
C PHE A 130 0.62 13.82 1.33
N VAL A 131 -0.51 13.97 0.62
CA VAL A 131 -0.56 14.76 -0.63
C VAL A 131 -0.13 16.20 -0.35
N ARG A 132 -0.66 16.82 0.71
CA ARG A 132 -0.29 18.19 1.08
C ARG A 132 1.19 18.31 1.44
N GLU A 133 1.72 17.39 2.23
CA GLU A 133 3.12 17.41 2.67
C GLU A 133 4.10 17.20 1.49
N THR A 134 3.76 16.31 0.55
CA THR A 134 4.64 15.97 -0.57
C THR A 134 4.53 16.91 -1.76
N HIS A 135 3.40 17.63 -1.92
CA HIS A 135 3.25 18.67 -2.93
C HIS A 135 3.79 20.03 -2.46
N ALA A 136 3.94 20.24 -1.15
CA ALA A 136 4.53 21.45 -0.57
C ALA A 136 6.06 21.39 -0.47
N ALA A 137 6.67 20.23 -0.77
CA ALA A 137 8.12 19.98 -0.70
C ALA A 137 8.77 20.01 -2.08
#